data_AF-A0A0K8RPT3-F1
#
_entry.id   AF-A0A0K8RPT3-F1
#
_cell.length_a   1.000
_cell.length_b   1.000
_cell.length_c   1.000
_cell.angle_alpha   90.00
_cell.angle_beta   90.00
_cell.angle_gamma   90.00
#
_symmetry.space_group_name_H-M   'P 1'
#
loop_
_entity.id
_entity.type
_entity.pdbx_description
1 polymer ?
#
loop_
_entity_poly.entity_id
_entity_poly.type
_entity_poly.pdbx_seq_one_letter_code
_entity_poly.pdbx_strand_id
1 'polypeptide(L)'
;VLVAFVPLSCEVQSGSSPDISGEIIKLPNDCKDDLIKEMLDQCNGNSSQPRLLAVDDCTFTCGDWHNNGQTMGTHHQIIYRKPGTPCGYNKVCENGKCVQKCNLDFKKNA
;
A
#
# COMPACT_ATOMS: atom_id res chain seq x y z
N VAL A 1 -23.44 31.73 -31.72
CA VAL A 1 -22.18 31.00 -31.48
C VAL A 1 -22.48 29.95 -30.42
N LEU A 2 -22.50 28.66 -30.77
CA LEU A 2 -22.67 27.57 -29.82
C LEU A 2 -21.29 27.17 -29.29
N VAL A 3 -21.02 27.44 -28.02
CA VAL A 3 -19.77 27.05 -27.36
C VAL A 3 -19.97 25.63 -26.83
N ALA A 4 -19.41 24.66 -27.53
CA ALA A 4 -19.37 23.28 -27.06
C ALA A 4 -18.28 23.18 -25.98
N PHE A 5 -18.68 22.98 -24.73
CA PHE A 5 -17.76 22.64 -23.64
C PHE A 5 -17.40 21.16 -23.78
N VAL A 6 -16.23 20.88 -24.35
CA VAL A 6 -15.62 19.56 -24.24
C VAL A 6 -15.17 19.40 -22.79
N PRO A 7 -15.71 18.47 -21.99
CA PRO A 7 -15.15 18.21 -20.68
C PRO A 7 -13.74 17.66 -20.92
N LEU A 8 -12.72 18.47 -20.59
CA LEU A 8 -11.34 18.02 -20.51
C LEU A 8 -11.31 16.90 -19.48
N SER A 9 -11.24 15.65 -19.95
CA SER A 9 -11.06 14.48 -19.11
C SER A 9 -9.87 14.71 -18.19
N CYS A 10 -10.13 14.74 -16.89
CA CYS A 10 -9.08 14.75 -15.88
C CYS A 10 -8.14 13.59 -16.16
N GLU A 11 -6.84 13.91 -16.27
CA GLU A 11 -5.78 12.93 -16.40
C GLU A 11 -5.92 11.92 -15.25
N VAL A 12 -6.08 10.64 -15.61
CA VAL A 12 -6.01 9.53 -14.65
C VAL A 12 -4.61 9.61 -14.06
N GLN A 13 -4.51 10.17 -12.86
CA GLN A 13 -3.25 10.44 -12.21
C GLN A 13 -2.53 9.10 -12.01
N SER A 14 -1.51 8.92 -12.85
CA SER A 14 -0.57 7.80 -12.92
C SER A 14 -0.43 7.11 -11.57
N GLY A 15 -0.72 5.81 -11.52
CA GLY A 15 -0.51 5.00 -10.33
C GLY A 15 0.97 5.01 -9.99
N SER A 16 1.37 5.84 -9.01
CA SER A 16 2.71 5.74 -8.43
C SER A 16 2.85 4.36 -7.83
N SER A 17 3.94 3.66 -8.14
CA SER A 17 4.34 2.52 -7.33
C SER A 17 4.47 2.98 -5.88
N PRO A 18 4.02 2.16 -4.92
CA PRO A 18 4.18 2.50 -3.51
C PRO A 18 5.67 2.59 -3.16
N ASP A 19 6.01 3.49 -2.25
CA ASP A 19 7.34 3.53 -1.64
C ASP A 19 7.48 2.34 -0.68
N ILE A 20 8.44 1.45 -0.92
CA ILE A 20 8.60 0.22 -0.14
C ILE A 20 9.95 0.28 0.57
N SER A 21 9.91 0.15 1.89
CA SER A 21 11.09 0.24 2.75
C SER A 21 11.09 -0.83 3.85
N GLY A 22 12.24 -1.01 4.50
CA GLY A 22 12.40 -1.92 5.63
C GLY A 22 12.88 -3.34 5.28
N GLU A 23 12.62 -4.27 6.18
CA GLU A 23 12.93 -5.69 6.06
C GLU A 23 12.06 -6.42 5.04
N ILE A 24 10.90 -5.88 4.67
CA ILE A 24 9.98 -6.48 3.69
C ILE A 24 10.63 -6.63 2.30
N ILE A 25 11.60 -5.76 1.97
CA ILE A 25 12.38 -5.83 0.73
C ILE A 25 13.16 -7.14 0.63
N LYS A 26 13.53 -7.73 1.78
CA LYS A 26 14.32 -8.96 1.87
C LYS A 26 13.48 -10.23 1.75
N LEU A 27 12.16 -10.11 1.63
CA LEU A 27 11.30 -11.26 1.36
C LEU A 27 11.51 -11.76 -0.08
N PRO A 28 11.27 -13.06 -0.33
CA PRO A 28 11.15 -13.58 -1.70
C PRO A 28 10.12 -12.77 -2.49
N ASN A 29 10.38 -12.51 -3.78
CA ASN A 29 9.53 -11.65 -4.60
C ASN A 29 8.06 -12.09 -4.58
N ASP A 30 7.76 -13.36 -4.79
CA ASP A 30 6.38 -13.86 -4.79
C ASP A 30 5.66 -13.55 -3.46
N CYS A 31 6.35 -13.76 -2.33
CA CYS A 31 5.79 -13.46 -1.02
C CYS A 31 5.58 -11.96 -0.82
N LYS A 32 6.54 -11.14 -1.23
CA LYS A 32 6.45 -9.68 -1.17
C LYS A 32 5.30 -9.16 -2.05
N ASP A 33 5.17 -9.68 -3.26
CA ASP A 33 4.16 -9.26 -4.23
C ASP A 33 2.74 -9.63 -3.77
N ASP A 34 2.56 -10.82 -3.19
CA ASP A 34 1.31 -11.24 -2.56
C ASP A 34 0.91 -10.29 -1.41
N LEU A 35 1.89 -9.91 -0.56
CA LEU A 35 1.64 -8.98 0.54
C LEU A 35 1.31 -7.57 0.06
N ILE A 36 2.00 -7.07 -0.96
CA ILE A 36 1.71 -5.77 -1.58
C ILE A 36 0.30 -5.79 -2.21
N LYS A 37 -0.08 -6.90 -2.84
CA LYS A 37 -1.41 -7.08 -3.42
C LYS A 37 -2.51 -7.04 -2.35
N GLU A 38 -2.31 -7.71 -1.22
CA GLU A 38 -3.25 -7.65 -0.08
C GLU A 38 -3.43 -6.20 0.41
N MET A 39 -2.34 -5.43 0.51
CA MET A 39 -2.38 -4.02 0.91
C MET A 39 -3.09 -3.13 -0.12
N LEU A 40 -2.82 -3.36 -1.42
CA LEU A 40 -3.51 -2.69 -2.52
C LEU A 40 -5.02 -2.95 -2.48
N ASP A 41 -5.43 -4.21 -2.34
CA ASP A 41 -6.84 -4.58 -2.26
C ASP A 41 -7.52 -3.92 -1.04
N GLN A 42 -6.79 -3.82 0.09
CA GLN A 42 -7.29 -3.13 1.28
C GLN A 42 -7.45 -1.61 1.07
N CYS A 43 -6.49 -0.94 0.42
CA CYS A 43 -6.62 0.48 0.09
C CYS A 43 -7.75 0.72 -0.93
N ASN A 44 -7.85 -0.11 -1.97
CA ASN A 44 -8.90 -0.03 -3.00
C ASN A 44 -10.31 -0.20 -2.42
N GLY A 45 -10.45 -0.93 -1.31
CA GLY A 45 -11.71 -1.04 -0.56
C GLY A 45 -12.19 0.27 0.09
N ASN A 46 -11.32 1.30 0.17
CA ASN A 46 -11.63 2.61 0.72
C ASN A 46 -11.68 3.68 -0.37
N SER A 47 -12.89 4.12 -0.74
CA SER A 47 -13.09 5.13 -1.79
C SER A 47 -12.46 6.50 -1.49
N SER A 48 -12.14 6.81 -0.23
CA SER A 48 -11.52 8.08 0.16
C SER A 48 -10.00 8.05 0.11
N GLN A 49 -9.38 6.87 0.02
CA GLN A 49 -7.94 6.64 0.07
C GLN A 49 -7.54 5.42 -0.78
N PRO A 50 -7.92 5.35 -2.07
CA PRO A 50 -7.79 4.12 -2.84
C PRO A 50 -6.33 3.73 -3.13
N ARG A 51 -5.36 4.63 -2.98
CA ARG A 51 -3.98 4.37 -3.42
C ARG A 51 -3.13 3.85 -2.27
N LEU A 52 -2.39 2.77 -2.51
CA LEU A 52 -1.27 2.37 -1.67
C LEU A 52 -0.09 3.30 -1.94
N LEU A 53 0.31 4.10 -0.95
CA LEU A 53 1.37 5.09 -1.07
C LEU A 53 2.71 4.59 -0.53
N ALA A 54 2.69 3.87 0.57
CA ALA A 54 3.91 3.38 1.20
C ALA A 54 3.70 2.05 1.94
N VAL A 55 4.76 1.25 2.03
CA VAL A 55 4.85 0.02 2.82
C VAL A 55 6.14 0.08 3.65
N ASP A 56 5.98 0.00 4.97
CA ASP A 56 7.09 0.00 5.93
C ASP A 56 6.86 -1.15 6.92
N ASP A 57 7.40 -2.31 6.57
CA ASP A 57 7.35 -3.57 7.31
C ASP A 57 5.97 -3.99 7.82
N CYS A 58 5.61 -3.49 9.01
CA CYS A 58 4.40 -3.80 9.75
C CYS A 58 3.33 -2.74 9.65
N THR A 59 3.55 -1.73 8.82
CA THR A 59 2.59 -0.69 8.48
C THR A 59 2.55 -0.44 6.98
N PHE A 60 1.43 0.09 6.51
CA PHE A 60 1.31 0.62 5.16
C PHE A 60 0.40 1.84 5.16
N THR A 61 0.58 2.70 4.16
CA THR A 61 -0.16 3.96 4.05
C THR A 61 -1.07 3.90 2.83
N CYS A 62 -2.38 4.00 3.08
CA CYS A 62 -3.35 4.29 2.03
C CYS A 62 -3.54 5.80 1.94
N GLY A 63 -3.78 6.33 0.75
CA GLY A 63 -4.10 7.74 0.62
C GLY A 63 -4.59 8.14 -0.75
N ASP A 64 -4.89 9.43 -0.86
CA ASP A 64 -5.21 10.05 -2.14
C ASP A 64 -4.86 11.54 -2.12
N TRP A 65 -4.63 12.07 -3.32
CA TRP A 65 -4.52 13.49 -3.54
C TRP A 65 -5.77 13.97 -4.27
N HIS A 66 -6.36 15.06 -3.79
CA HIS A 66 -7.53 15.66 -4.40
C HIS A 66 -7.32 17.14 -4.66
N ASN A 67 -7.81 17.60 -5.81
CA ASN A 67 -7.89 19.00 -6.19
C ASN A 67 -9.14 19.21 -7.03
N ASN A 68 -10.08 20.02 -6.53
CA ASN A 68 -11.31 20.35 -7.25
C ASN A 68 -11.35 21.84 -7.68
N GLY A 69 -10.21 22.53 -7.68
CA GLY A 69 -10.09 23.95 -8.01
C GLY A 69 -10.47 24.92 -6.88
N GLN A 70 -11.08 24.44 -5.79
CA GLN A 70 -11.41 25.24 -4.59
C GLN A 70 -10.64 24.76 -3.37
N THR A 71 -10.52 23.45 -3.21
CA THR A 71 -9.80 22.78 -2.14
C THR A 71 -8.81 21.81 -2.75
N MET A 72 -7.58 21.86 -2.22
CA MET A 72 -6.54 20.91 -2.52
C MET A 72 -6.05 20.31 -1.21
N GLY A 73 -5.83 19.01 -1.21
CA GLY A 73 -5.29 18.35 -0.04
C GLY A 73 -4.88 16.92 -0.30
N THR A 74 -4.21 16.37 0.68
CA THR A 74 -3.77 14.98 0.67
C THR A 74 -4.31 14.31 1.92
N HIS A 75 -4.93 13.16 1.75
CA HIS A 75 -5.51 12.42 2.85
C HIS A 75 -4.84 11.06 2.93
N HIS A 76 -4.20 10.76 4.06
CA HIS A 76 -3.47 9.52 4.27
C HIS A 76 -3.97 8.82 5.55
N GLN A 77 -3.97 7.49 5.54
CA GLN A 77 -4.18 6.64 6.70
C GLN A 77 -3.05 5.63 6.80
N ILE A 78 -2.44 5.58 7.97
CA ILE A 78 -1.47 4.54 8.33
C ILE A 78 -2.24 3.37 8.92
N ILE A 79 -2.01 2.17 8.39
CA ILE A 79 -2.67 0.94 8.80
C ILE A 79 -1.62 -0.03 9.32
N TYR A 80 -1.87 -0.61 10.49
CA TYR A 80 -1.04 -1.65 11.08
C TYR A 80 -1.40 -3.01 10.51
N ARG A 81 -0.37 -3.78 10.14
CA ARG A 81 -0.53 -5.18 9.72
C ARG A 81 -0.86 -6.05 10.92
N LYS A 82 -1.57 -7.13 10.66
CA LYS A 82 -1.98 -8.07 11.70
C LYS A 82 -0.75 -8.73 12.34
N PRO A 83 -0.80 -9.07 13.64
CA PRO A 83 0.24 -9.87 14.26
C PRO A 83 0.42 -11.21 13.52
N GLY A 84 1.68 -11.65 13.38
CA GLY A 84 2.05 -12.86 12.65
C GLY A 84 2.26 -12.68 11.15
N THR A 85 1.89 -11.54 10.56
CA THR A 85 2.12 -11.28 9.14
C THR A 85 3.64 -11.21 8.85
N PRO A 86 4.15 -11.87 7.79
CA PRO A 86 5.56 -11.79 7.42
C PRO A 86 5.97 -10.36 7.04
N CYS A 87 7.08 -9.90 7.60
CA CYS A 87 7.65 -8.56 7.35
C CYS A 87 9.13 -8.61 6.96
N GLY A 88 9.73 -9.80 6.88
CA GLY A 88 11.13 -10.01 6.51
C GLY A 88 11.52 -11.48 6.61
N TYR A 89 12.73 -11.83 6.19
CA TYR A 89 13.21 -13.21 6.28
C TYR A 89 13.30 -13.66 7.75
N ASN A 90 12.60 -14.74 8.09
CA ASN A 90 12.43 -15.19 9.48
C ASN A 90 11.88 -14.12 10.43
N LYS A 91 11.05 -13.17 9.94
CA LYS A 91 10.48 -12.08 10.74
C LYS A 91 8.96 -11.93 10.52
N VAL A 92 8.25 -11.58 11.59
CA VAL A 92 6.80 -11.30 11.56
C VAL A 92 6.46 -10.04 12.33
N CYS A 93 5.27 -9.50 12.07
CA CYS A 93 4.73 -8.39 12.83
C CYS A 93 4.27 -8.82 14.21
N GLU A 94 4.73 -8.11 15.24
CA GLU A 94 4.29 -8.29 16.63
C GLU A 94 4.27 -6.91 17.29
N ASN A 95 3.11 -6.49 17.83
CA ASN A 95 2.92 -5.16 18.40
C ASN A 95 3.38 -4.01 17.47
N GLY A 96 3.08 -4.13 16.17
CA GLY A 96 3.44 -3.13 15.15
C GLY A 96 4.93 -3.10 14.77
N LYS A 97 5.75 -4.03 15.27
CA LYS A 97 7.19 -4.11 14.98
C LYS A 97 7.52 -5.38 14.21
N CYS A 98 8.50 -5.29 13.31
CA CYS A 98 9.04 -6.45 12.61
C CYS A 98 10.07 -7.17 13.49
N VAL A 99 9.72 -8.35 14.02
CA VAL A 99 10.54 -9.08 14.98
C VAL A 99 10.97 -10.44 14.44
N GLN A 100 12.19 -10.86 14.78
CA GLN A 100 12.72 -12.16 14.38
C GLN A 100 12.02 -13.30 15.12
N LYS A 101 11.70 -14.37 14.39
CA LYS A 101 11.23 -15.65 14.93
C LYS A 101 12.14 -16.75 14.38
N CYS A 102 12.60 -17.65 15.24
CA CYS A 102 13.60 -18.65 14.86
C CYS A 102 13.04 -19.82 14.03
N ASN A 103 11.73 -20.09 14.10
CA ASN A 103 11.07 -21.21 13.41
C ASN A 103 9.81 -20.72 12.69
N LEU A 104 9.94 -20.29 11.43
CA LEU A 104 8.81 -19.96 10.57
C LEU A 104 8.84 -20.85 9.34
N ASP A 105 7.75 -21.57 9.10
CA ASP A 105 7.52 -22.22 7.81
C ASP A 105 7.02 -21.16 6.83
N PHE A 106 7.94 -20.65 6.01
CA PHE A 106 7.55 -19.90 4.81
C PHE A 106 6.98 -20.91 3.84
N LYS A 107 5.68 -20.85 3.54
CA LYS A 107 5.07 -21.67 2.48
C LYS A 107 5.90 -21.52 1.20
N LYS A 108 6.68 -22.56 0.87
CA LYS A 108 7.16 -22.78 -0.48
C LYS A 108 5.95 -23.24 -1.28
N ASN A 109 5.49 -22.42 -2.21
CA ASN A 109 4.60 -22.93 -3.25
C ASN A 109 5.42 -23.84 -4.17
N ALA A 110 4.86 -25.02 -4.44
CA ALA A 110 5.39 -26.03 -5.35
C ALA A 110 5.20 -25.61 -6.81
#